data_AF-A0A954D132-F1
#
_entry.id   AF-A0A954D132-F1
#
_cell.length_a   1.000
_cell.length_b   1.000
_cell.length_c   1.000
_cell.angle_alpha   90.00
_cell.angle_beta   90.00
_cell.angle_gamma   90.00
#
_symmetry.space_group_name_H-M   'P 1'
#
loop_
_entity.id
_entity.type
_entity.pdbx_description
1 polymer ?
#
loop_
_entity_poly.entity_id
_entity_poly.type
_entity_poly.pdbx_seq_one_letter_code
_entity_poly.pdbx_strand_id
1 'polypeptide(L)'
;MSKILVTGGAGFIGSNFIRLLLQRGGHQVVNLDALTYAGNLESLADVANEPGYAFVKGDIAERDQVEAVFAAHRPSVVVHFAAESH
;
A
#
# COMPACT_ATOMS: atom_id res chain seq x y z
N MET A 1 3.22 14.02 10.94
CA MET A 1 2.33 13.10 10.21
C MET A 1 2.99 12.78 8.88
N SER A 2 3.41 11.53 8.66
CA SER A 2 4.08 11.13 7.41
C SER A 2 3.09 10.38 6.52
N LYS A 3 3.14 10.63 5.22
CA LYS A 3 2.40 9.85 4.23
C LYS A 3 3.32 8.82 3.61
N ILE A 4 2.95 7.55 3.79
CA ILE A 4 3.78 6.39 3.48
C ILE A 4 3.15 5.66 2.30
N LEU A 5 3.88 5.55 1.20
CA LEU A 5 3.53 4.65 0.11
C LEU A 5 4.08 3.25 0.43
N VAL A 6 3.19 2.27 0.53
CA VAL A 6 3.52 0.86 0.68
C VAL A 6 3.17 0.17 -0.63
N THR A 7 4.14 -0.46 -1.28
CA THR A 7 3.85 -1.30 -2.46
C THR A 7 3.75 -2.77 -2.05
N GLY A 8 2.87 -3.56 -2.64
CA GLY A 8 2.72 -4.98 -2.28
C GLY A 8 2.02 -5.17 -0.93
N GLY A 9 1.20 -4.19 -0.54
CA GLY A 9 0.53 -4.16 0.76
C GLY A 9 -0.60 -5.17 0.91
N ALA A 10 -1.12 -5.74 -0.17
CA ALA A 10 -2.11 -6.82 -0.13
C ALA A 10 -1.48 -8.21 0.09
N GLY A 11 -0.15 -8.31 0.12
CA GLY A 11 0.57 -9.54 0.48
C GLY A 11 0.68 -9.77 1.99
N PHE A 12 1.32 -10.87 2.39
CA PHE A 12 1.41 -11.26 3.80
C PHE A 12 2.13 -10.24 4.69
N ILE A 13 3.37 -9.86 4.36
CA ILE A 13 4.16 -8.91 5.17
C ILE A 13 3.57 -7.50 5.04
N GLY A 14 3.24 -7.10 3.82
CA GLY A 14 2.69 -5.77 3.53
C GLY A 14 1.40 -5.49 4.30
N SER A 15 0.46 -6.44 4.35
CA SER A 15 -0.82 -6.23 5.02
C SER A 15 -0.67 -6.08 6.53
N ASN A 16 0.21 -6.87 7.15
CA ASN A 16 0.54 -6.73 8.56
C ASN A 16 1.25 -5.40 8.86
N PHE A 17 2.14 -4.96 7.99
CA PHE A 17 2.82 -3.67 8.14
C PHE A 17 1.83 -2.50 8.08
N ILE A 18 0.87 -2.54 7.14
CA ILE A 18 -0.19 -1.53 7.02
C ILE A 18 -1.05 -1.49 8.29
N ARG A 19 -1.53 -2.64 8.78
CA ARG A 19 -2.28 -2.73 10.04
C ARG A 19 -1.52 -2.11 11.20
N LEU A 20 -0.23 -2.44 11.34
CA LEU A 20 0.61 -1.93 12.42
C LEU A 20 0.75 -0.39 12.36
N LEU A 21 0.93 0.17 11.15
CA LEU A 21 1.05 1.62 10.97
C LEU A 21 -0.26 2.34 11.31
N LEU A 22 -1.40 1.82 10.87
CA LEU A 22 -2.71 2.41 11.15
C LEU A 22 -3.04 2.32 12.64
N GLN A 23 -2.77 1.18 13.28
CA GLN A 23 -2.99 0.98 14.72
C GLN A 23 -2.13 1.91 15.59
N ARG A 24 -0.87 2.16 15.20
CA ARG A 24 0.01 3.10 15.91
C ARG A 24 -0.43 4.55 15.73
N GLY A 25 -1.19 4.85 14.68
CA GLY A 25 -1.69 6.18 14.37
C GLY A 25 -0.62 7.15 13.89
N GLY A 26 -1.04 8.36 13.50
CA GLY A 26 -0.14 9.44 13.10
C GLY A 26 0.46 9.35 11.69
N HIS A 27 0.08 8.31 10.93
CA HIS A 27 0.50 8.10 9.55
C HIS A 27 -0.70 7.98 8.60
N GLN A 28 -0.49 8.40 7.36
CA GLN A 28 -1.38 8.07 6.25
C GLN A 28 -0.70 7.03 5.37
N VAL A 29 -1.40 5.98 5.00
CA VAL A 29 -0.87 4.84 4.26
C VAL A 29 -1.57 4.77 2.91
N VAL A 30 -0.77 4.76 1.84
CA VAL A 30 -1.23 4.52 0.48
C VAL A 30 -0.68 3.16 0.08
N ASN A 31 -1.55 2.18 -0.15
CA ASN A 31 -1.18 0.85 -0.59
C ASN A 31 -1.32 0.76 -2.12
N LEU A 32 -0.19 0.64 -2.81
CA LEU A 32 -0.13 0.35 -4.25
C LEU A 32 0.11 -1.15 -4.45
N ASP A 33 -0.87 -1.85 -5.02
CA ASP A 33 -0.75 -3.29 -5.23
C ASP A 33 -1.30 -3.71 -6.59
N ALA A 34 -0.58 -4.60 -7.27
CA ALA A 34 -0.99 -5.14 -8.56
C ALA A 34 -2.12 -6.17 -8.42
N LEU A 35 -2.33 -6.70 -7.20
CA LEU A 35 -3.22 -7.81 -6.91
C LEU A 35 -2.91 -9.02 -7.80
N THR A 36 -1.64 -9.41 -7.82
CA THR A 36 -1.20 -10.67 -8.42
C THR A 36 -1.72 -11.86 -7.59
N TYR A 37 -1.29 -13.09 -7.92
CA TYR A 37 -1.80 -14.30 -7.26
C TYR A 37 -1.62 -14.28 -5.73
N ALA A 38 -0.59 -13.60 -5.22
CA ALA A 38 -0.27 -13.52 -3.80
C ALA A 38 -0.95 -12.34 -3.09
N GLY A 39 -1.59 -11.43 -3.83
CA GLY A 39 -2.30 -10.28 -3.28
C GLY A 39 -3.75 -10.61 -2.92
N ASN A 40 -4.16 -10.34 -1.68
CA ASN A 40 -5.54 -10.56 -1.25
C ASN A 40 -6.09 -9.34 -0.48
N LEU A 41 -7.10 -8.67 -1.05
CA LEU A 41 -7.77 -7.53 -0.39
C LEU A 41 -8.49 -7.91 0.90
N GLU A 42 -8.92 -9.16 1.06
CA GLU A 42 -9.49 -9.64 2.33
C GLU A 42 -8.50 -9.54 3.48
N SER A 43 -7.19 -9.58 3.18
CA SER A 43 -6.13 -9.35 4.17
C SER A 43 -6.09 -7.92 4.68
N LEU A 44 -6.92 -7.00 4.19
CA LEU A 44 -7.02 -5.61 4.67
C LEU A 44 -8.48 -5.18 4.92
N ALA A 45 -9.43 -6.13 4.94
CA ALA A 45 -10.85 -5.82 5.08
C ALA A 45 -11.19 -5.09 6.40
N ASP A 46 -10.43 -5.38 7.45
CA ASP A 46 -10.56 -4.76 8.78
C ASP A 46 -10.14 -3.29 8.81
N VAL A 47 -9.25 -2.88 7.90
CA VAL A 47 -8.73 -1.51 7.82
C VAL A 47 -9.13 -0.77 6.55
N ALA A 48 -9.92 -1.38 5.67
CA ALA A 48 -10.27 -0.84 4.36
C ALA A 48 -11.00 0.51 4.42
N ASN A 49 -11.71 0.79 5.52
CA ASN A 49 -12.46 2.02 5.74
C ASN A 49 -11.77 2.99 6.73
N GLU A 50 -10.55 2.70 7.16
CA GLU A 50 -9.81 3.59 8.05
C GLU A 50 -9.48 4.92 7.35
N PRO A 51 -9.73 6.09 7.96
CA PRO A 51 -9.44 7.39 7.35
C PRO A 51 -7.97 7.59 6.97
N GLY A 52 -7.06 6.84 7.60
CA GLY A 52 -5.63 6.84 7.32
C GLY A 52 -5.22 5.94 6.17
N TYR A 53 -6.12 5.17 5.55
CA TYR A 53 -5.82 4.17 4.55
C TYR A 53 -6.39 4.55 3.17
N ALA A 54 -5.57 4.37 2.13
CA ALA A 54 -6.01 4.46 0.75
C ALA A 54 -5.43 3.29 -0.05
N PHE A 55 -6.24 2.69 -0.91
CA PHE A 55 -5.82 1.62 -1.82
C PHE A 55 -5.76 2.13 -3.25
N VAL A 56 -4.69 1.79 -3.97
CA VAL A 56 -4.53 2.01 -5.41
C VAL A 56 -4.16 0.67 -6.04
N LYS A 57 -5.02 0.18 -6.95
CA LYS A 57 -4.66 -0.96 -7.78
C LYS A 57 -3.73 -0.49 -8.89
N GLY A 58 -2.55 -1.07 -9.00
CA GLY A 58 -1.60 -0.76 -10.05
C GLY A 58 -0.31 -1.54 -9.95
N ASP A 59 0.43 -1.58 -11.05
CA ASP A 59 1.71 -2.28 -11.14
C ASP A 59 2.87 -1.30 -10.97
N ILE A 60 3.86 -1.68 -10.15
CA ILE A 60 5.08 -0.91 -9.91
C ILE A 60 5.97 -0.80 -11.17
N ALA A 61 5.81 -1.71 -12.14
CA ALA A 61 6.50 -1.66 -13.43
C ALA A 61 5.89 -0.61 -14.38
N GLU A 62 4.64 -0.21 -14.16
CA GLU A 62 3.91 0.75 -14.98
C GLU A 62 4.21 2.18 -14.52
N ARG A 63 5.22 2.81 -15.14
CA ARG A 63 5.71 4.15 -14.80
C ARG A 63 4.59 5.18 -14.62
N ASP A 64 3.65 5.25 -15.56
CA ASP A 64 2.59 6.26 -15.54
C ASP A 64 1.68 6.10 -14.33
N GLN A 65 1.44 4.85 -13.88
CA GLN A 65 0.65 4.56 -12.69
C GLN A 65 1.40 4.99 -11.43
N VAL A 66 2.71 4.70 -11.34
CA VAL A 66 3.56 5.14 -10.23
C VAL A 66 3.61 6.67 -10.18
N GLU A 67 3.83 7.35 -11.31
CA GLU A 67 3.86 8.81 -11.39
C GLU A 67 2.53 9.43 -10.95
N ALA A 68 1.40 8.86 -11.37
CA ALA A 68 0.08 9.30 -10.94
C ALA A 68 -0.11 9.16 -9.41
N VAL A 69 0.33 8.05 -8.81
CA VAL A 69 0.27 7.84 -7.35
C VAL A 69 1.13 8.86 -6.62
N PHE A 70 2.36 9.11 -7.07
CA PHE A 70 3.24 10.11 -6.46
C PHE A 70 2.67 11.53 -6.58
N ALA A 71 2.12 11.89 -7.73
CA ALA A 71 1.52 13.20 -7.95
C ALA A 71 0.28 13.43 -7.06
N ALA A 72 -0.62 12.44 -6.99
CA ALA A 72 -1.86 12.51 -6.23
C ALA A 72 -1.63 12.48 -4.72
N HIS A 73 -0.74 11.60 -4.25
CA HIS A 73 -0.58 11.36 -2.82
C HIS A 73 0.57 12.15 -2.21
N ARG A 74 1.67 12.38 -2.94
CA ARG A 74 2.92 13.01 -2.44
C ARG A 74 3.46 12.33 -1.18
N PRO A 75 3.79 11.02 -1.24
CA PRO A 75 4.37 10.31 -0.10
C PRO A 75 5.73 10.89 0.27
N SER A 76 6.05 10.92 1.57
CA SER A 76 7.38 11.30 2.08
C SER A 76 8.27 10.10 2.39
N VAL A 77 7.69 8.90 2.43
CA VAL A 77 8.37 7.62 2.67
C VAL A 77 7.81 6.58 1.72
N VAL A 78 8.69 5.71 1.21
CA VAL A 78 8.33 4.54 0.41
C VAL A 78 8.80 3.28 1.14
N VAL A 79 7.91 2.30 1.26
CA VAL A 79 8.23 0.95 1.75
C VAL A 79 7.86 -0.05 0.66
N HIS A 80 8.87 -0.77 0.15
CA HIS A 80 8.74 -1.56 -1.07
C HIS A 80 8.72 -3.07 -0.77
N PHE A 81 7.53 -3.66 -0.68
CA PHE A 81 7.36 -5.13 -0.52
C PHE A 81 6.93 -5.85 -1.80
N ALA A 82 6.53 -5.11 -2.84
CA ALA A 82 6.03 -5.71 -4.07
C ALA A 82 7.15 -6.51 -4.73
N ALA A 83 6.94 -7.82 -4.86
CA ALA A 83 7.81 -8.77 -5.51
C ALA A 83 7.00 -10.02 -5.85
N GLU A 84 7.44 -10.76 -6.86
CA GLU A 84 6.93 -12.10 -7.18
C GLU A 84 7.92 -13.15 -6.65
N SER A 85 7.39 -14.24 -6.11
CA SER A 85 8.17 -15.40 -5.68
C SER A 85 7.76 -16.63 -6.48
N HIS A 86 8.70 -17.54 -6.75
CA HIS A 86 8.46 -18.83 -7.40
C HIS A 86 8.60 -19.98 -6.40
#